data_AF-A0AB33BNH7-F1
#
_entry.id   AF-A0AB33BNH7-F1
#
_cell.length_a   1.000
_cell.length_b   1.000
_cell.length_c   1.000
_cell.angle_alpha   90.00
_cell.angle_beta   90.00
_cell.angle_gamma   90.00
#
_symmetry.space_group_name_H-M   'P 1'
#
loop_
_entity.id
_entity.type
_entity.pdbx_description
1 polymer ?
#
loop_
_entity_poly.entity_id
_entity_poly.type
_entity_poly.pdbx_seq_one_letter_code
_entity_poly.pdbx_strand_id
1 'polypeptide(L)'
;MAALYGKLSKIGLKKNYVRKNGLPSWWDDELNDKPVAVLEGAGYIAKNLNLDLSSLLTPQEKVKFNRPPHTKFKQHNSQNNQHPHLAQALASRFAELISLGVEVNYTPLSKDAKTGASQFCNE
;
A
#
# COMPACT_ATOMS: atom_id res chain seq x y z
N MET A 1 18.87 -3.60 -13.32
CA MET A 1 17.96 -2.64 -12.62
C MET A 1 17.78 -1.31 -13.36
N ALA A 2 18.64 -0.95 -14.32
CA ALA A 2 18.56 0.32 -15.05
C ALA A 2 17.18 0.57 -15.71
N ALA A 3 16.61 -0.43 -16.39
CA ALA A 3 15.29 -0.33 -17.00
C ALA A 3 14.18 -0.04 -15.97
N LEU A 4 14.24 -0.69 -14.80
CA LEU A 4 13.31 -0.48 -13.69
C LEU A 4 13.39 0.97 -13.18
N TYR A 5 14.60 1.48 -12.92
CA TYR A 5 14.78 2.87 -12.51
C TYR A 5 14.30 3.87 -13.57
N GLY A 6 14.57 3.61 -14.85
CA GLY A 6 14.08 4.45 -15.95
C GLY A 6 12.57 4.46 -16.07
N LYS A 7 11.90 3.38 -15.66
CA LYS A 7 10.44 3.31 -15.62
C LYS A 7 9.87 4.10 -14.43
N LEU A 8 10.48 3.96 -13.25
CA LEU A 8 10.10 4.70 -12.04
C LEU A 8 10.33 6.21 -12.18
N SER A 9 11.40 6.63 -12.87
CA SER A 9 11.67 8.05 -13.09
C SER A 9 10.60 8.74 -13.94
N LYS A 10 9.93 8.01 -14.85
CA LYS A 10 8.82 8.55 -15.66
C LYS A 10 7.60 8.95 -14.83
N ILE A 11 7.44 8.39 -13.64
CA ILE A 11 6.38 8.76 -12.69
C ILE A 11 6.89 9.66 -11.56
N GLY A 12 8.09 10.22 -11.69
CA GLY A 12 8.69 11.14 -10.73
C GLY A 12 9.51 10.48 -9.61
N LEU A 13 9.61 9.15 -9.57
CA LEU A 13 10.40 8.44 -8.57
C LEU A 13 11.87 8.33 -9.01
N LYS A 14 12.70 9.27 -8.52
CA LYS A 14 14.15 9.31 -8.82
C LYS A 14 14.89 8.13 -8.17
N LYS A 15 15.98 7.68 -8.79
CA LYS A 15 16.83 6.58 -8.29
C LYS A 15 17.18 6.71 -6.81
N ASN A 16 17.64 7.89 -6.36
CA ASN A 16 18.01 8.11 -4.96
C ASN A 16 16.84 7.92 -3.99
N TYR A 17 15.63 8.34 -4.38
CA TYR A 17 14.43 8.14 -3.57
C TYR A 17 14.07 6.66 -3.48
N VAL A 18 14.12 5.95 -4.61
CA VAL A 18 13.84 4.51 -4.66
C VAL A 18 14.87 3.73 -3.85
N ARG A 19 16.15 4.11 -3.90
CA ARG A 19 17.20 3.48 -3.10
C ARG A 19 16.98 3.64 -1.60
N LYS A 20 16.57 4.84 -1.17
CA LYS A 20 16.36 5.18 0.24
C LYS A 20 15.07 4.60 0.82
N ASN A 21 13.97 4.61 0.06
CA ASN A 21 12.63 4.31 0.58
C ASN A 21 12.01 3.05 -0.04
N GLY A 22 12.44 2.66 -1.25
CA GLY A 22 11.89 1.51 -1.97
C GLY A 22 12.65 0.21 -1.71
N LEU A 23 13.95 0.29 -1.41
CA LEU A 23 14.81 -0.87 -1.20
C LEU A 23 15.22 -1.04 0.28
N PRO A 24 15.50 -2.27 0.74
CA PRO A 24 16.05 -2.51 2.07
C PRO A 24 17.40 -1.81 2.30
N SER A 25 17.71 -1.53 3.57
CA SER A 25 18.99 -0.89 3.96
C SER A 25 20.22 -1.70 3.57
N TRP A 26 20.12 -3.03 3.55
CA TRP A 26 21.18 -3.95 3.18
C TRP A 26 21.34 -4.13 1.66
N TRP A 27 20.44 -3.55 0.85
CA TRP A 27 20.51 -3.73 -0.60
C TRP A 27 21.83 -3.21 -1.13
N ASP A 28 22.47 -3.94 -2.05
CA ASP A 28 23.77 -3.58 -2.64
C ASP A 28 23.62 -3.28 -4.14
N ASP A 29 24.41 -2.35 -4.66
CA ASP A 29 24.36 -2.00 -6.08
C ASP A 29 24.91 -3.13 -6.99
N GLU A 30 25.75 -4.04 -6.49
CA GLU A 30 26.18 -5.27 -7.17
C GLU A 30 25.01 -6.22 -7.52
N LEU A 31 23.90 -6.12 -6.80
CA LEU A 31 22.68 -6.88 -7.08
C LEU A 31 21.95 -6.35 -8.32
N ASN A 32 22.24 -5.13 -8.75
CA ASN A 32 21.48 -4.46 -9.81
C ASN A 32 21.63 -5.14 -11.18
N ASP A 33 22.67 -5.95 -11.38
CA ASP A 33 22.95 -6.62 -12.65
C ASP A 33 22.53 -8.10 -12.65
N LYS A 34 22.12 -8.63 -11.49
CA LYS A 34 21.67 -10.03 -11.36
C LYS A 34 20.16 -10.09 -11.63
N PRO A 35 19.69 -10.81 -12.68
CA PRO A 35 18.27 -10.80 -13.06
C PRO A 35 17.31 -11.19 -11.94
N VAL A 36 17.68 -12.21 -11.15
CA VAL A 36 16.88 -12.68 -10.00
C VAL A 36 16.78 -11.60 -8.93
N ALA A 37 17.91 -10.95 -8.59
CA ALA A 37 17.91 -9.87 -7.62
C ALA A 37 17.15 -8.63 -8.13
N VAL A 38 17.17 -8.34 -9.43
CA VAL A 38 16.35 -7.26 -10.00
C VAL A 38 14.85 -7.52 -9.79
N LEU A 39 14.41 -8.78 -9.89
CA LEU A 39 13.02 -9.17 -9.63
C LEU A 39 12.66 -9.00 -8.15
N GLU A 40 13.52 -9.44 -7.24
CA GLU A 40 13.34 -9.24 -5.80
C GLU A 40 13.27 -7.76 -5.44
N GLY A 41 14.16 -6.95 -6.03
CA GLY A 41 14.20 -5.51 -5.83
C GLY A 41 12.92 -4.84 -6.32
N ALA A 42 12.37 -5.27 -7.47
CA ALA A 42 11.06 -4.83 -7.93
C ALA A 42 9.95 -5.19 -6.93
N GLY A 43 10.02 -6.36 -6.30
CA GLY A 43 9.10 -6.78 -5.23
C GLY A 43 9.15 -5.86 -4.02
N TYR A 44 10.35 -5.55 -3.51
CA TYR A 44 10.52 -4.59 -2.41
C TYR A 44 10.00 -3.20 -2.76
N ILE A 45 10.35 -2.69 -3.94
CA ILE A 45 9.91 -1.37 -4.40
C ILE A 45 8.39 -1.32 -4.52
N ALA A 46 7.78 -2.35 -5.11
CA ALA A 46 6.33 -2.43 -5.26
C ALA A 46 5.63 -2.44 -3.90
N LYS A 47 6.13 -3.23 -2.96
CA LYS A 47 5.59 -3.30 -1.60
C LYS A 47 5.73 -1.96 -0.86
N ASN A 48 6.93 -1.39 -0.81
CA ASN A 48 7.24 -0.22 0.01
C ASN A 48 6.65 1.08 -0.55
N LEU A 49 6.52 1.19 -1.88
CA LEU A 49 5.99 2.39 -2.54
C LEU A 49 4.54 2.21 -3.01
N ASN A 50 3.90 1.11 -2.59
CA ASN A 50 2.55 0.76 -2.96
C ASN A 50 2.27 0.78 -4.48
N LEU A 51 3.15 0.14 -5.24
CA LEU A 51 3.00 -0.03 -6.68
C LEU A 51 2.47 -1.43 -6.99
N ASP A 52 1.74 -1.54 -8.09
CA ASP A 52 1.36 -2.83 -8.64
C ASP A 52 2.58 -3.49 -9.29
N LEU A 53 2.99 -4.66 -8.76
CA LEU A 53 4.19 -5.36 -9.19
C LEU A 53 4.11 -5.77 -10.67
N SER A 54 2.96 -6.24 -11.13
CA SER A 54 2.74 -6.62 -12.53
C SER A 54 2.95 -5.43 -13.46
N SER A 55 2.35 -4.29 -13.15
CA SER A 55 2.54 -3.04 -13.90
C SER A 55 3.97 -2.54 -13.86
N LEU A 56 4.75 -2.88 -12.83
CA LEU A 56 6.15 -2.50 -12.71
C LEU A 56 7.05 -3.36 -13.60
N LEU A 57 6.81 -4.67 -13.63
CA LEU A 57 7.59 -5.64 -14.40
C LEU A 57 7.30 -5.64 -15.90
N THR A 58 6.05 -5.38 -16.31
CA THR A 58 5.64 -5.40 -17.73
C THR A 58 6.16 -4.18 -18.49
N PRO A 59 7.10 -4.29 -19.45
CA PRO A 59 7.77 -3.12 -20.03
C PRO A 59 6.84 -2.10 -20.68
N GLN A 60 5.76 -2.57 -21.32
CA GLN A 60 4.81 -1.73 -22.05
C GLN A 60 3.70 -1.13 -21.19
N GLU A 61 3.57 -1.58 -19.95
CA GLU A 61 2.53 -1.10 -19.06
C GLU A 61 3.01 0.14 -18.29
N LYS A 62 2.12 1.14 -18.16
CA LYS A 62 2.36 2.29 -17.27
C LYS A 62 2.35 1.81 -15.82
N VAL A 63 3.27 2.30 -15.00
CA VAL A 63 3.31 1.98 -13.57
C VAL A 63 2.01 2.44 -12.92
N LYS A 64 1.39 1.54 -12.15
CA LYS A 64 0.14 1.79 -11.42
C LYS A 64 0.40 1.69 -9.92
N PHE A 65 -0.36 2.44 -9.15
CA PHE A 65 -0.47 2.24 -7.71
C PHE A 65 -1.51 1.17 -7.42
N ASN A 66 -1.32 0.38 -6.37
CA ASN A 66 -2.36 -0.54 -5.94
C ASN A 66 -3.58 0.26 -5.49
N ARG A 67 -4.73 -0.08 -6.05
CA ARG A 67 -5.99 0.51 -5.65
C ARG A 67 -6.36 0.02 -4.24
N PRO A 68 -6.97 0.87 -3.41
CA PRO A 68 -7.58 0.37 -2.20
C PRO A 68 -8.61 -0.70 -2.56
N PRO A 69 -8.87 -1.66 -1.66
CA PRO A 69 -9.86 -2.70 -1.88
C PRO A 69 -11.22 -2.09 -2.24
N HIS A 70 -11.98 -2.73 -3.13
CA HIS A 70 -13.28 -2.22 -3.52
C HIS A 70 -14.26 -2.28 -2.34
N THR A 71 -14.69 -1.11 -1.85
CA THR A 71 -15.60 -0.99 -0.70
C THR A 71 -16.98 -0.52 -1.12
N LYS A 72 -18.03 -1.11 -0.53
CA LYS A 72 -19.43 -0.71 -0.73
C LYS A 72 -19.91 0.25 0.36
N PHE A 73 -19.16 1.33 0.63
CA PHE A 73 -19.57 2.31 1.63
C PHE A 73 -20.89 2.96 1.21
N LYS A 74 -21.87 2.97 2.11
CA LYS A 74 -23.12 3.70 1.91
C LYS A 74 -22.84 5.19 2.12
N GLN A 75 -23.16 6.02 1.14
CA GLN A 75 -23.14 7.47 1.30
C GLN A 75 -24.49 7.91 1.87
N HIS A 76 -24.47 8.64 2.98
CA HIS A 76 -25.66 9.28 3.53
C HIS A 76 -25.85 10.64 2.83
N ASN A 77 -27.03 10.91 2.25
CA ASN A 77 -27.32 12.03 1.33
C ASN A 77 -26.48 12.05 0.04
N SER A 78 -26.96 11.33 -0.98
CA SER A 78 -26.28 11.11 -2.26
C SER A 78 -26.32 12.29 -3.24
N GLN A 79 -26.74 13.50 -2.83
CA GLN A 79 -26.72 14.65 -3.75
C GLN A 79 -25.30 15.07 -4.17
N ASN A 80 -24.26 14.63 -3.43
CA ASN A 80 -22.87 14.89 -3.80
C ASN A 80 -22.28 13.69 -4.57
N ASN A 81 -22.09 13.83 -5.88
CA ASN A 81 -21.43 12.86 -6.75
C ASN A 81 -19.91 12.71 -6.51
N GLN A 82 -19.37 13.34 -5.46
CA GLN A 82 -17.98 13.14 -5.07
C GLN A 82 -17.82 11.75 -4.45
N HIS A 83 -17.24 10.84 -5.22
CA HIS A 83 -16.85 9.53 -4.73
C HIS A 83 -15.72 9.65 -3.69
N PRO A 84 -15.83 9.01 -2.51
CA PRO A 84 -14.86 9.12 -1.43
C PRO A 84 -13.57 8.33 -1.68
N HIS A 85 -13.26 7.97 -2.94
CA HIS A 85 -12.14 7.10 -3.30
C HIS A 85 -10.79 7.62 -2.80
N LEU A 86 -10.57 8.93 -2.82
CA LEU A 86 -9.33 9.53 -2.31
C LEU A 86 -9.22 9.39 -0.79
N ALA A 87 -10.29 9.73 -0.06
CA ALA A 87 -10.34 9.61 1.40
C ALA A 87 -10.16 8.15 1.83
N GLN A 88 -10.83 7.23 1.13
CA GLN A 88 -10.66 5.80 1.32
C GLN A 88 -9.21 5.37 1.07
N ALA A 89 -8.63 5.72 -0.08
CA ALA A 89 -7.26 5.34 -0.43
C ALA A 89 -6.26 5.80 0.63
N LEU A 90 -6.42 7.04 1.10
CA LEU A 90 -5.57 7.61 2.13
C LEU A 90 -5.74 6.90 3.48
N ALA A 91 -6.99 6.73 3.93
CA ALA A 91 -7.30 6.07 5.19
C ALA A 91 -6.82 4.61 5.21
N SER A 92 -6.98 3.87 4.10
CA SER A 92 -6.47 2.50 3.99
C SER A 92 -4.95 2.44 4.15
N ARG A 93 -4.20 3.39 3.58
CA ARG A 93 -2.73 3.42 3.74
C ARG A 93 -2.31 3.76 5.16
N PHE A 94 -3.00 4.70 5.81
CA PHE A 94 -2.75 4.98 7.22
C PHE A 94 -3.08 3.77 8.11
N ALA A 95 -4.20 3.10 7.86
CA ALA A 95 -4.57 1.90 8.61
C ALA A 95 -3.52 0.78 8.47
N GLU A 96 -3.01 0.54 7.25
CA GLU A 96 -1.91 -0.39 7.02
C GLU A 96 -0.65 0.01 7.80
N LEU A 97 -0.25 1.30 7.77
CA LEU A 97 0.91 1.79 8.52
C LEU A 97 0.73 1.61 10.03
N ILE A 98 -0.44 1.95 10.56
CA ILE A 98 -0.76 1.79 11.99
C ILE A 98 -0.74 0.31 12.38
N SER A 99 -1.27 -0.59 11.54
CA SER A 99 -1.28 -2.03 11.82
C SER A 99 0.11 -2.66 11.94
N LEU A 100 1.13 -2.04 11.33
CA LEU A 100 2.52 -2.49 11.45
C LEU A 100 3.18 -2.03 12.76
N GLY A 101 2.65 -0.98 13.40
CA GLY A 101 3.25 -0.35 14.58
C GLY A 101 2.49 -0.56 15.88
N VAL A 102 1.27 -1.10 15.85
CA VAL A 102 0.42 -1.29 17.04
C VAL A 102 0.21 -2.77 17.33
N GLU A 103 0.57 -3.19 18.53
CA GLU A 103 0.17 -4.49 19.06
C GLU A 103 -1.31 -4.45 19.44
N VAL A 104 -2.18 -4.91 18.54
CA VAL A 104 -3.61 -5.02 18.81
C VAL A 104 -3.87 -6.34 19.53
N ASN A 105 -4.01 -6.28 20.86
CA ASN A 105 -4.48 -7.42 21.64
C ASN A 105 -5.94 -7.72 21.28
N TYR A 106 -6.15 -8.76 20.47
CA TYR A 106 -7.49 -9.17 20.07
C TYR A 106 -8.29 -9.66 21.28
N THR A 107 -9.30 -8.90 21.68
CA THR A 107 -10.35 -9.38 22.56
C THR A 107 -11.46 -10.02 21.72
N PRO A 108 -11.74 -11.33 21.88
CA PRO A 108 -12.84 -11.95 21.16
C PRO A 108 -14.15 -11.27 21.48
N LEU A 109 -15.02 -11.16 20.48
CA LEU A 109 -16.37 -10.66 20.68
C LEU A 109 -17.07 -11.54 21.73
N SER A 110 -17.72 -10.90 22.70
CA SER A 110 -18.55 -11.61 23.68
C SER A 110 -19.60 -12.43 22.93
N LYS A 111 -19.71 -13.71 23.28
CA LYS A 111 -20.68 -14.64 22.66
C LYS A 111 -22.13 -14.25 22.93
N ASP A 112 -22.35 -13.32 23.86
CA ASP A 112 -23.68 -12.91 24.30
C ASP A 112 -24.02 -11.53 23.71
N ALA A 113 -24.99 -11.51 22.79
CA ALA A 113 -25.41 -10.33 22.05
C ALA A 113 -25.91 -9.19 22.95
N LYS A 114 -26.33 -9.49 24.18
CA LYS A 114 -26.82 -8.50 25.14
C LYS A 114 -25.70 -7.73 25.87
N THR A 115 -24.48 -8.27 25.90
CA THR A 115 -23.38 -7.69 26.68
C THR A 115 -22.49 -6.75 25.85
N GLY A 116 -22.45 -6.92 24.52
CA GLY A 116 -21.62 -6.08 23.64
C GLY A 116 -22.18 -4.66 23.42
N ALA A 117 -23.49 -4.46 23.53
CA ALA A 117 -24.12 -3.17 23.26
C ALA A 117 -23.92 -2.13 24.40
N SER A 118 -23.69 -2.57 25.63
CA SER A 118 -23.48 -1.67 26.78
C SER A 118 -22.05 -1.12 26.90
N GLN A 119 -21.07 -1.73 26.22
CA GLN A 119 -19.68 -1.28 26.24
C GLN A 119 -19.35 -0.16 25.24
N PHE A 120 -20.16 0.02 24.19
CA PHE A 120 -19.90 1.02 23.14
C PHE A 120 -20.85 2.23 23.16
N CYS A 121 -21.85 2.23 24.04
CA CYS A 121 -22.87 3.29 24.11
C CYS A 121 -22.76 4.20 25.35
N ASN A 122 -21.67 4.16 26.11
CA ASN A 122 -21.42 5.08 27.23
C ASN A 122 -20.27 6.02 26.90
N GLU A 123 -20.56 7.04 26.08
CA GLU A 123 -19.93 8.38 26.11
C GLU A 123 -21.02 9.43 25.87
#